data_AF-A0A5S3YL76-F1
#
_entry.id   AF-A0A5S3YL76-F1
#
_cell.length_a   1.000
_cell.length_b   1.000
_cell.length_c   1.000
_cell.angle_alpha   90.00
_cell.angle_beta   90.00
_cell.angle_gamma   90.00
#
_symmetry.space_group_name_H-M   'P 1'
#
loop_
_entity.id
_entity.type
_entity.pdbx_description
1 polymer ?
#
loop_
_entity_poly.entity_id
_entity_poly.type
_entity_poly.pdbx_seq_one_letter_code
_entity_poly.pdbx_strand_id
1 'polypeptide(L)'
;RIGRMVEMQADDRNELTSAQAGDIIAVVGMKNVQTGHTLCAPKHECTLEPMIFPEPVISIAVQPKDKGGNEKMGIAIGKMFAEDP
;
A
#
# COMPACT_ATOMS: atom_id res chain seq x y z
N ARG A 1 13.60 5.98 4.73
CA ARG A 1 14.57 6.40 3.69
C ARG A 1 13.89 6.21 2.34
N ILE A 2 13.99 7.18 1.44
CA ILE A 2 13.47 7.05 0.08
C ILE A 2 14.46 6.20 -0.73
N GLY A 3 13.93 5.14 -1.35
CA GLY A 3 14.67 4.21 -2.21
C GLY A 3 14.53 4.57 -3.69
N ARG A 4 14.37 3.55 -4.53
CA ARG A 4 14.12 3.71 -5.97
C ARG A 4 12.73 4.32 -6.18
N MET A 5 12.66 5.39 -6.97
CA MET A 5 11.40 6.05 -7.37
C MET A 5 11.11 5.73 -8.83
N VAL A 6 9.85 5.48 -9.14
CA VAL A 6 9.41 5.23 -10.51
C VAL A 6 8.12 5.97 -10.81
N GLU A 7 8.02 6.47 -12.03
CA GLU A 7 6.78 6.91 -12.64
C GLU A 7 6.28 5.82 -13.58
N MET A 8 4.98 5.52 -13.48
CA MET A 8 4.31 4.54 -14.32
C MET A 8 3.50 5.29 -15.37
N GLN A 9 3.79 5.06 -16.65
CA GLN A 9 3.07 5.63 -17.78
C GLN A 9 2.53 4.51 -18.65
N ALA A 10 1.25 4.15 -18.47
CA ALA A 10 0.62 2.99 -19.12
C ALA A 10 1.44 1.69 -18.92
N ASP A 11 2.21 1.27 -19.91
CA ASP A 11 3.08 0.09 -19.91
C ASP A 11 4.57 0.42 -19.68
N ASP A 12 4.94 1.70 -19.68
CA ASP A 12 6.29 2.16 -19.45
C ASP A 12 6.57 2.45 -17.97
N ARG A 13 7.78 2.09 -17.55
CA ARG A 13 8.30 2.31 -16.20
C ARG A 13 9.56 3.15 -16.25
N ASN A 14 9.43 4.42 -15.89
CA ASN A 14 10.53 5.38 -15.91
C ASN A 14 11.11 5.55 -14.50
N GLU A 15 12.42 5.35 -14.37
CA GLU A 15 13.11 5.63 -13.11
C GLU A 15 13.30 7.13 -12.92
N LEU A 16 12.99 7.61 -11.71
CA LEU A 16 13.14 9.00 -11.34
C LEU A 16 14.25 9.17 -10.30
N THR A 17 15.04 10.23 -10.46
CA THR A 17 16.05 10.66 -9.47
C THR A 17 15.48 11.66 -8.47
N SER A 18 14.43 12.39 -8.84
CA SER A 18 13.74 13.40 -8.04
C SER A 18 12.27 13.51 -8.44
N ALA A 19 11.43 14.01 -7.54
CA ALA A 19 10.04 14.39 -7.79
C ALA A 19 9.72 15.70 -7.05
N GLN A 20 8.70 16.41 -7.51
CA GLN A 20 8.27 17.69 -6.96
C GLN A 20 6.81 17.67 -6.51
N ALA A 21 6.36 18.77 -5.90
CA ALA A 21 4.98 18.89 -5.44
C ALA A 21 4.02 18.82 -6.63
N GLY A 22 3.02 17.94 -6.53
CA GLY A 22 2.04 17.67 -7.60
C GLY A 22 2.28 16.38 -8.37
N ASP A 23 3.49 15.81 -8.29
CA ASP A 23 3.82 14.56 -8.98
C ASP A 23 3.20 13.35 -8.26
N ILE A 24 2.74 12.37 -9.05
CA ILE A 24 2.28 11.08 -8.55
C ILE A 24 3.31 10.02 -8.93
N ILE A 25 4.02 9.48 -7.94
CA ILE A 25 5.11 8.53 -8.13
C ILE A 25 4.96 7.30 -7.23
N ALA A 26 5.64 6.22 -7.58
CA ALA A 26 5.79 5.05 -6.72
C ALA A 26 7.19 4.99 -6.10
N VAL A 27 7.26 4.76 -4.79
CA VAL A 27 8.53 4.54 -4.05
C VAL A 27 8.65 3.06 -3.70
N VAL A 28 9.68 2.41 -4.21
CA VAL A 28 9.86 0.96 -4.07
C VAL A 28 10.63 0.62 -2.79
N GLY A 29 10.15 -0.39 -2.06
CA GLY A 29 10.85 -0.97 -0.92
C GLY A 29 10.67 -0.21 0.40
N MET A 30 9.60 0.58 0.51
CA MET A 30 9.22 1.21 1.78
C MET A 30 8.82 0.13 2.79
N LYS A 31 9.28 0.29 4.04
CA LYS A 31 8.89 -0.55 5.18
C LYS A 31 7.96 0.25 6.09
N ASN A 32 6.97 -0.41 6.67
CA ASN A 32 6.02 0.19 7.63
C ASN A 32 5.24 1.39 7.06
N VAL A 33 4.91 1.35 5.76
CA VAL A 33 4.04 2.33 5.11
C VAL A 33 2.84 1.58 4.55
N GLN A 34 1.65 2.12 4.80
CA GLN A 34 0.38 1.58 4.32
C GLN A 34 -0.41 2.67 3.61
N THR A 35 -1.46 2.25 2.91
CA THR A 35 -2.41 3.16 2.26
C THR A 35 -2.96 4.18 3.26
N GLY A 36 -2.96 5.47 2.87
CA GLY A 36 -3.42 6.57 3.72
C GLY A 36 -2.35 7.19 4.64
N HIS A 37 -1.14 6.62 4.74
CA HIS A 37 -0.06 7.24 5.51
C HIS A 37 0.47 8.52 4.85
N THR A 38 0.73 9.55 5.66
CA THR A 38 1.42 10.76 5.21
C THR A 38 2.93 10.61 5.38
N LEU A 39 3.68 10.90 4.32
CA LEU A 39 5.15 11.00 4.37
C LEU A 39 5.56 12.48 4.37
N CYS A 40 6.26 12.91 5.41
CA CYS A 40 6.67 14.30 5.60
C CYS A 40 8.17 14.43 5.89
N ALA A 41 8.66 15.68 5.89
CA ALA A 41 10.05 15.96 6.20
C ALA A 41 10.31 15.70 7.70
N PRO A 42 11.43 15.06 8.10
CA PRO A 42 11.68 14.73 9.51
C PRO A 42 11.75 15.91 10.47
N LYS A 43 11.97 17.13 9.96
CA LYS A 43 12.03 18.37 10.76
C LYS A 43 10.73 19.17 10.72
N HIS A 44 9.73 18.71 9.97
CA HIS A 44 8.46 19.39 9.78
C HIS A 44 7.37 18.34 9.66
N GLU A 45 7.01 17.79 10.82
CA GLU A 45 5.98 16.77 10.91
C GLU A 45 4.62 17.37 10.55
N CYS A 46 3.93 16.72 9.63
CA CYS A 46 2.56 17.02 9.27
C CYS A 46 1.80 15.72 8.98
N THR A 47 0.48 15.79 9.11
CA THR A 47 -0.43 14.69 8.78
C THR A 47 -1.51 15.26 7.89
N LEU A 48 -1.73 14.62 6.75
CA LEU A 48 -2.83 14.95 5.84
C LEU A 48 -4.12 14.32 6.35
N GLU A 49 -5.25 14.74 5.79
CA GLU A 49 -6.55 14.18 6.15
C GLU A 49 -6.58 12.67 5.91
N PRO A 50 -7.06 11.88 6.89
CA PRO A 50 -7.08 10.44 6.76
C PRO A 50 -8.09 10.02 5.69
N MET A 51 -7.72 8.99 4.93
CA MET A 51 -8.65 8.33 4.01
C MET A 51 -9.72 7.57 4.82
N ILE A 52 -10.99 7.88 4.60
CA ILE A 52 -12.10 7.17 5.21
C ILE A 52 -12.43 5.97 4.33
N PHE A 53 -12.13 4.76 4.80
CA PHE A 53 -12.55 3.53 4.14
C PHE A 53 -14.03 3.28 4.44
N PRO A 54 -14.89 3.15 3.41
CA PRO A 54 -16.30 2.87 3.61
C PRO A 54 -16.48 1.44 4.15
N GLU A 55 -17.53 1.20 4.93
CA GLU A 55 -17.85 -0.16 5.37
C GLU A 55 -18.20 -1.06 4.16
N PRO A 56 -17.62 -2.27 4.07
CA PRO A 56 -17.94 -3.21 3.00
C PRO A 56 -19.43 -3.58 3.01
N VAL A 57 -20.11 -3.37 1.88
CA VAL A 57 -21.54 -3.69 1.72
C VAL A 57 -21.80 -5.12 1.21
N ILE A 58 -20.73 -5.85 0.87
CA ILE A 58 -20.78 -7.22 0.35
C ILE A 58 -19.77 -8.06 1.14
N SER A 59 -20.18 -9.28 1.51
CA SER A 59 -19.32 -10.26 2.18
C SER A 59 -19.39 -11.61 1.48
N ILE A 60 -18.27 -12.34 1.44
CA ILE A 60 -18.19 -13.69 0.86
C ILE A 60 -17.60 -14.64 1.91
N ALA A 61 -18.23 -15.80 2.09
CA ALA A 61 -17.69 -16.87 2.93
C ALA A 61 -16.66 -17.70 2.13
N VAL A 62 -15.48 -17.90 2.70
CA VAL A 62 -14.39 -18.69 2.11
C VAL A 62 -13.94 -19.77 3.08
N GLN A 63 -13.68 -20.97 2.55
CA GLN A 63 -13.22 -22.12 3.31
C GLN A 63 -12.10 -22.83 2.52
N PRO A 64 -10.99 -23.23 3.16
CA PRO A 64 -9.94 -23.98 2.49
C PRO A 64 -10.41 -25.39 2.16
N LYS A 65 -9.95 -25.89 1.00
CA LYS A 65 -10.31 -27.22 0.50
C LYS A 65 -9.69 -28.35 1.32
N ASP A 66 -8.51 -28.11 1.89
CA ASP A 66 -7.72 -29.09 2.63
C ASP A 66 -7.29 -28.56 3.99
N LYS A 67 -6.93 -29.48 4.91
CA LYS A 67 -6.52 -29.11 6.28
C LYS A 67 -5.26 -28.25 6.33
N GLY A 68 -4.35 -28.39 5.36
CA GLY A 68 -3.13 -27.56 5.27
C GLY A 68 -3.39 -26.15 4.73
N GLY A 69 -4.57 -25.91 4.16
CA GLY A 69 -4.97 -24.61 3.61
C GLY A 69 -5.37 -23.57 4.68
N ASN A 70 -5.76 -23.99 5.88
CA ASN A 70 -6.18 -23.08 6.96
C ASN A 70 -5.09 -22.05 7.31
N GLU A 71 -3.87 -22.52 7.55
CA GLU A 71 -2.76 -21.66 7.95
C GLU A 71 -2.32 -20.72 6.81
N LYS A 72 -2.25 -21.25 5.58
CA LYS A 72 -1.93 -20.46 4.38
C LYS A 72 -2.98 -19.38 4.10
N MET A 73 -4.26 -19.71 4.27
CA MET A 73 -5.37 -18.78 4.10
C MET A 73 -5.29 -17.63 5.11
N GLY A 74 -5.04 -17.94 6.39
CA GLY A 74 -4.87 -16.92 7.42
C GLY A 74 -3.74 -15.94 7.10
N ILE A 75 -2.59 -16.45 6.66
CA ILE A 75 -1.45 -15.61 6.25
C ILE A 75 -1.79 -14.76 5.02
N ALA A 76 -2.46 -15.34 4.01
CA ALA A 76 -2.81 -14.63 2.78
C ALA A 76 -3.82 -13.50 3.03
N ILE A 77 -4.89 -13.76 3.81
CA ILE A 77 -5.89 -12.74 4.17
C ILE A 77 -5.24 -11.63 4.99
N GLY A 78 -4.38 -11.98 5.95
CA GLY A 78 -3.67 -10.98 6.76
C GLY A 78 -2.79 -10.05 5.92
N LYS A 79 -2.15 -10.56 4.86
CA LYS A 79 -1.40 -9.72 3.92
C LYS A 79 -2.30 -8.81 3.09
N MET A 80 -3.44 -9.34 2.64
CA MET A 80 -4.41 -8.58 1.84
C MET A 80 -4.95 -7.37 2.63
N PHE A 81 -5.33 -7.58 3.90
CA PHE A 81 -5.78 -6.51 4.80
C PHE A 81 -4.71 -5.46 5.10
N ALA A 82 -3.43 -5.84 5.05
CA ALA A 82 -2.33 -4.89 5.28
C ALA A 82 -2.08 -3.97 4.08
N GLU A 83 -2.45 -4.40 2.87
CA GLU A 83 -2.34 -3.64 1.61
C GLU A 83 -3.60 -2.80 1.35
N ASP A 84 -4.78 -3.34 1.67
CA ASP A 84 -6.09 -2.71 1.47
C ASP A 84 -6.90 -2.75 2.79
N PRO A 85 -6.93 -1.65 3.57
CA PRO A 85 -7.64 -1.54 4.85
C PRO A 85 -9.17 -1.65 4.76
#